data_AF-A0A9J6FCC8-F1
#
_entry.id   AF-A0A9J6FCC8-F1
#
_cell.length_a   1.000
_cell.length_b   1.000
_cell.length_c   1.000
_cell.angle_alpha   90.00
_cell.angle_beta   90.00
_cell.angle_gamma   90.00
#
_symmetry.space_group_name_H-M   'P 1'
#
loop_
_entity.id
_entity.type
_entity.pdbx_description
1 polymer ?
#
loop_
_entity_poly.entity_id
_entity_poly.type
_entity_poly.pdbx_seq_one_letter_code
_entity_poly.pdbx_strand_id
1 'polypeptide(L)'
;MSRVPHSERVRIVELCLKSYTQREIAELTGRSTNTVTRIIQAYRQIQAYRRMGEFLTPLMIVALALPAPLKTKFWSPRLMLIRLALRSSMLNLQVFHLHGVP
;
A
#
# COMPACT_ATOMS: atom_id res chain seq x y z
N MET A 1 5.99 24.61 -3.64
CA MET A 1 6.76 23.97 -2.55
C MET A 1 7.61 22.86 -3.15
N SER A 2 8.93 22.90 -2.96
CA SER A 2 9.83 21.86 -3.46
C SER A 2 9.54 20.53 -2.78
N ARG A 3 9.56 19.44 -3.55
CA ARG A 3 9.30 18.09 -3.07
C ARG A 3 10.43 17.68 -2.14
N VAL A 4 10.11 17.17 -0.94
CA VAL A 4 11.13 16.68 0.02
C VAL A 4 11.98 15.61 -0.67
N PRO A 5 13.33 15.69 -0.66
CA PRO A 5 14.22 14.70 -1.26
C PRO A 5 13.93 13.28 -0.78
N HIS A 6 14.15 12.28 -1.64
CA HIS A 6 13.88 10.88 -1.27
C HIS A 6 14.74 10.42 -0.08
N SER A 7 16.03 10.74 -0.08
CA SER A 7 16.97 10.43 1.02
C SER A 7 16.47 10.95 2.37
N GLU A 8 15.90 12.15 2.38
CA GLU A 8 15.37 12.77 3.58
C GLU A 8 14.07 12.11 4.06
N ARG A 9 13.20 11.69 3.13
CA ARG A 9 12.00 10.90 3.47
C ARG A 9 12.38 9.55 4.11
N VAL A 10 13.43 8.89 3.61
CA VAL A 10 13.94 7.64 4.19
C VAL A 10 14.43 7.90 5.61
N ARG A 11 15.25 8.94 5.82
CA ARG A 11 15.74 9.32 7.16
C ARG A 11 14.62 9.59 8.16
N ILE A 12 13.55 10.27 7.75
CA ILE A 12 12.34 10.51 8.58
C ILE A 12 11.70 9.19 9.01
N VAL A 13 11.58 8.23 8.10
CA VAL A 13 11.01 6.91 8.40
C VAL A 13 11.92 6.12 9.34
N GLU A 14 13.24 6.13 9.12
CA GLU A 14 14.21 5.47 10.00
C GLU A 14 14.13 5.98 11.44
N LEU A 15 14.06 7.30 11.63
CA LEU A 15 13.88 7.89 12.96
C LEU A 15 12.55 7.49 13.60
N CYS A 16 11.46 7.43 12.82
CA CYS A 16 10.18 6.94 13.32
C CYS A 16 10.25 5.46 13.77
N LEU A 17 11.03 4.62 13.08
CA LEU A 17 11.23 3.22 13.46
C LEU A 17 12.10 3.06 14.71
N LYS A 18 12.97 4.04 14.98
CA LYS A 18 13.76 4.15 16.23
C LYS A 18 12.96 4.76 17.40
N SER A 19 11.64 4.87 17.27
CA SER A 19 10.73 5.39 18.31
C SER A 19 10.88 6.87 18.66
N TYR A 20 11.51 7.68 17.79
CA TYR A 20 11.49 9.14 17.97
C TYR A 20 10.07 9.69 17.77
N THR A 21 9.72 10.71 18.54
CA THR A 21 8.46 11.44 18.38
C THR A 21 8.49 12.31 17.12
N GLN A 22 7.31 12.63 16.58
CA GLN A 22 7.21 13.46 15.37
C GLN A 22 7.82 14.86 15.55
N ARG A 23 7.81 15.38 16.78
CA ARG A 23 8.41 16.66 17.14
C ARG A 23 9.94 16.59 17.11
N GLU A 24 10.53 15.58 17.74
CA GLU A 24 11.98 15.36 17.71
C GLU A 24 12.47 15.13 16.28
N ILE A 25 11.71 14.38 15.47
CA ILE A 25 12.05 14.16 14.06
C ILE A 25 12.02 15.47 13.27
N ALA A 26 11.03 16.33 13.51
CA ALA A 26 10.94 17.65 12.88
C ALA A 26 12.15 18.53 13.23
N GLU A 27 12.56 18.53 14.50
CA GLU A 27 13.75 19.25 14.99
C GLU A 27 15.04 18.70 14.36
N LEU A 28 15.21 17.37 14.30
CA LEU A 28 16.40 16.72 13.73
C LEU A 28 16.53 16.86 12.21
N THR A 29 15.41 17.03 11.50
CA THR A 29 15.39 17.14 10.03
C THR A 29 15.20 18.57 9.54
N GLY A 30 14.93 19.53 10.43
CA GLY A 30 14.63 20.91 10.06
C GLY A 30 13.34 21.06 9.24
N ARG A 31 12.43 20.08 9.34
CA ARG A 31 11.17 20.06 8.59
C ARG A 31 9.99 20.37 9.49
N SER A 32 8.91 20.90 8.89
CA SER A 32 7.68 21.10 9.63
C SER A 32 7.12 19.76 10.11
N THR A 33 6.51 19.75 11.30
CA THR A 33 5.81 18.60 11.86
C THR A 33 4.74 18.07 10.90
N ASN A 34 4.01 18.95 10.22
CA ASN A 34 3.03 18.56 9.18
C ASN A 34 3.65 17.72 8.05
N THR A 35 4.84 18.08 7.58
CA THR A 35 5.56 17.32 6.56
C THR A 35 5.95 15.95 7.06
N VAL A 36 6.48 15.86 8.28
CA VAL A 36 6.87 14.60 8.94
C VAL A 36 5.65 13.69 9.10
N THR A 37 4.53 14.22 9.60
CA THR A 37 3.28 13.48 9.78
C THR A 37 2.78 12.86 8.47
N ARG A 38 2.76 13.64 7.38
CA ARG A 38 2.31 13.14 6.07
C ARG A 38 3.20 12.00 5.56
N ILE A 39 4.52 12.10 5.73
CA ILE A 39 5.47 11.06 5.30
C ILE A 39 5.26 9.78 6.13
N ILE A 40 5.14 9.90 7.45
CA ILE A 40 4.94 8.75 8.34
C ILE A 40 3.59 8.06 8.05
N GLN A 41 2.53 8.83 7.82
CA GLN A 41 1.22 8.27 7.47
C GLN A 41 1.26 7.51 6.15
N ALA A 42 1.88 8.08 5.12
CA ALA A 42 2.03 7.40 3.83
C ALA A 42 2.81 6.07 3.99
N TYR A 43 3.87 6.07 4.79
CA TYR A 43 4.62 4.84 5.09
C TYR A 43 3.76 3.79 5.81
N ARG A 44 2.99 4.20 6.82
CA ARG A 44 2.09 3.28 7.56
C ARG A 44 1.00 2.69 6.67
N GLN A 45 0.44 3.49 5.76
CA GLN A 45 -0.55 3.01 4.79
C GLN A 45 0.06 1.96 3.85
N ILE A 46 1.24 2.23 3.29
CA ILE A 46 1.96 1.27 2.43
C ILE A 46 2.23 -0.03 3.19
N GLN A 47 2.67 0.05 4.46
CA GLN A 47 2.89 -1.13 5.30
C GLN A 47 1.59 -1.92 5.57
N ALA A 48 0.47 -1.23 5.79
CA ALA A 48 -0.83 -1.86 5.97
C ALA A 48 -1.27 -2.61 4.69
N TYR A 49 -1.12 -1.99 3.52
CA TYR A 49 -1.38 -2.64 2.24
C TYR A 49 -0.48 -3.85 2.00
N ARG A 50 0.81 -3.75 2.33
CA ARG A 50 1.75 -4.87 2.21
C ARG A 50 1.35 -6.06 3.07
N ARG A 51 1.00 -5.82 4.35
CA ARG A 51 0.48 -6.88 5.24
C ARG A 51 -0.81 -7.48 4.70
N MET A 52 -1.75 -6.66 4.23
CA MET A 52 -2.99 -7.18 3.63
C MET A 52 -2.73 -8.04 2.38
N GLY A 53 -1.75 -7.67 1.55
CA GLY A 53 -1.31 -8.48 0.42
C GLY A 53 -0.78 -9.86 0.83
N GLU A 54 -0.04 -9.94 1.94
CA GLU A 54 0.44 -11.21 2.52
C GLU A 54 -0.69 -12.11 3.04
N PHE A 55 -1.83 -11.54 3.46
CA PHE A 55 -3.01 -12.31 3.86
C PHE A 55 -3.88 -12.74 2.67
N LEU A 56 -3.92 -11.95 1.59
CA LEU A 56 -4.72 -12.26 0.40
C LEU A 56 -4.02 -13.25 -0.53
N THR A 57 -2.69 -13.33 -0.54
CA THR A 57 -1.94 -14.25 -1.40
C THR A 57 -2.26 -15.73 -1.20
N PRO A 58 -2.33 -16.31 0.01
CA PRO A 58 -2.70 -17.73 0.15
C PRO A 58 -4.15 -18.00 -0.28
N LEU A 59 -5.10 -17.11 0.05
CA LEU A 59 -6.50 -17.25 -0.40
C LEU A 59 -6.63 -17.11 -1.92
N MET A 60 -5.86 -16.22 -2.54
CA MET A 60 -5.83 -16.06 -3.99
C MET A 60 -5.15 -17.25 -4.69
N ILE A 61 -4.08 -17.81 -4.12
CA ILE A 61 -3.42 -19.02 -4.63
C ILE A 61 -4.39 -20.21 -4.56
N VAL A 62 -5.10 -20.39 -3.43
CA VAL A 62 -6.13 -21.43 -3.30
C VAL A 62 -7.29 -21.19 -4.28
N ALA A 63 -7.73 -19.94 -4.47
CA ALA A 63 -8.77 -19.58 -5.43
C ALA A 63 -8.36 -19.77 -6.90
N LEU A 64 -7.06 -19.67 -7.21
CA LEU A 64 -6.47 -19.91 -8.54
C LEU A 64 -6.15 -21.39 -8.79
N ALA A 65 -5.81 -22.15 -7.75
CA ALA A 65 -5.53 -23.58 -7.79
C ALA A 65 -6.81 -24.47 -7.80
N LEU A 66 -8.00 -23.87 -7.62
CA LEU A 66 -9.27 -24.58 -7.70
C LEU A 66 -9.60 -24.99 -9.15
N PRO A 67 -9.80 -26.30 -9.43
CA PRO A 67 -10.18 -26.77 -10.75
C PRO A 67 -11.53 -26.20 -11.18
N ALA A 68 -11.66 -25.89 -12.47
CA ALA A 68 -12.78 -25.17 -13.07
C ALA A 68 -14.21 -25.68 -12.74
N PRO A 69 -14.50 -26.99 -12.54
CA PRO A 69 -15.88 -27.43 -12.32
C PRO A 69 -16.50 -27.01 -10.97
N LEU A 70 -15.75 -26.43 -10.03
CA LEU A 70 -16.30 -25.89 -8.77
C LEU A 70 -16.63 -24.39 -8.84
N LYS A 71 -16.33 -23.71 -9.96
CA LYS A 71 -16.49 -22.25 -10.11
C LYS A 71 -17.95 -21.79 -10.25
N THR A 72 -18.87 -22.67 -10.64
CA THR A 72 -20.25 -22.30 -10.99
C THR A 72 -21.26 -22.49 -9.85
N LYS A 73 -20.92 -23.24 -8.79
CA LYS A 73 -21.87 -23.56 -7.71
C LYS A 73 -21.69 -22.76 -6.41
N PHE A 74 -20.57 -22.06 -6.24
CA PHE A 74 -20.19 -21.47 -4.94
C PHE A 74 -20.13 -19.95 -4.88
N TRP A 75 -20.32 -19.25 -6.00
CA TRP A 75 -20.18 -17.79 -6.06
C TRP A 75 -21.56 -17.14 -6.11
N SER A 76 -22.03 -16.67 -4.97
CA SER A 76 -23.16 -15.74 -4.93
C SER A 76 -22.81 -14.46 -5.71
N PRO A 77 -23.80 -13.74 -6.30
CA PRO A 77 -23.56 -12.54 -7.10
C PRO A 77 -22.70 -11.48 -6.37
N ARG A 78 -22.78 -11.43 -5.04
CA ARG A 78 -21.97 -10.54 -4.19
C ARG A 78 -20.47 -10.85 -4.24
N LEU A 79 -20.08 -12.13 -4.23
CA LEU A 79 -18.67 -12.54 -4.33
C LEU A 79 -18.13 -12.31 -5.75
N MET A 80 -19.00 -12.43 -6.75
CA MET A 80 -18.66 -12.14 -8.14
C MET A 80 -18.37 -10.65 -8.36
N LEU A 81 -19.14 -9.76 -7.72
CA LEU A 81 -18.89 -8.31 -7.72
C LEU A 81 -17.59 -7.94 -6.98
N ILE A 82 -17.30 -8.57 -5.84
CA ILE A 82 -16.04 -8.36 -5.13
C ILE A 82 -14.84 -8.80 -6.00
N ARG A 83 -14.96 -9.94 -6.69
CA ARG A 83 -13.94 -10.41 -7.64
C ARG A 83 -13.77 -9.47 -8.83
N LEU A 84 -14.85 -8.90 -9.36
CA LEU A 84 -14.80 -7.93 -10.45
C LEU A 84 -14.15 -6.62 -10.00
N ALA A 85 -14.49 -6.14 -8.81
CA ALA A 85 -13.89 -4.95 -8.21
C ALA A 85 -12.39 -5.11 -7.93
N LEU A 86 -11.97 -6.28 -7.42
CA LEU A 86 -10.55 -6.59 -7.22
C LEU A 86 -9.77 -6.69 -8.55
N ARG A 87 -10.40 -7.22 -9.61
CA ARG A 87 -9.79 -7.31 -10.93
C ARG A 87 -9.64 -5.93 -11.60
N SER A 88 -10.61 -5.05 -11.44
CA SER A 88 -10.51 -3.66 -11.92
C SER A 88 -9.46 -2.83 -11.16
N SER A 89 -9.30 -3.06 -9.86
CA SER A 89 -8.26 -2.39 -9.05
C SER A 89 -6.84 -2.82 -9.41
N MET A 90 -6.62 -4.09 -9.79
CA MET A 90 -5.30 -4.54 -10.25
C MET A 90 -4.92 -4.01 -11.63
N LEU A 91 -5.89 -3.82 -12.53
CA LEU A 91 -5.65 -3.19 -13.84
C LEU A 91 -5.25 -1.71 -13.67
N ASN A 92 -5.87 -0.99 -12.74
CA ASN A 92 -5.46 0.39 -12.41
C ASN A 92 -4.05 0.47 -11.80
N LEU A 93 -3.64 -0.54 -11.03
CA LEU A 93 -2.27 -0.61 -10.50
C LEU A 93 -1.21 -0.86 -11.59
N GLN A 94 -1.56 -1.61 -12.64
CA GLN A 94 -0.68 -1.82 -13.80
C GLN A 94 -0.59 -0.58 -14.70
N VAL A 95 -1.67 0.18 -14.87
CA VAL A 95 -1.66 1.46 -15.59
C VAL A 95 -0.80 2.50 -14.87
N PHE A 96 -0.83 2.54 -13.53
CA PHE A 96 0.04 3.42 -12.73
C PHE A 96 1.53 3.06 -12.81
N HIS A 97 1.85 1.80 -13.10
CA HIS A 97 3.25 1.36 -13.23
C HIS A 97 3.79 1.53 -14.67
N LEU A 98 2.91 1.70 -15.67
CA LEU A 98 3.26 1.88 -17.09
C LEU A 98 3.22 3.35 -17.55
N HIS A 99 2.40 4.19 -16.95
CA HIS A 99 2.49 5.64 -17.11
C HIS A 99 3.51 6.22 -16.12
N GLY A 100 4.78 5.97 -16.39
CA GLY A 100 5.85 6.84 -15.96
C GLY A 100 5.56 8.26 -16.44
N VAL A 101 5.18 9.12 -15.51
CA VAL A 101 5.09 10.56 -15.74
C VAL A 101 6.37 11.18 -15.15
N PRO A 102 7.09 11.99 -15.96
CA PRO A 102 8.43 12.53 -15.66
C PRO A 102 8.53 13.37 -14.38
#